data_AF-A0A944HPH7-F1
#
_entry.id   AF-A0A944HPH7-F1
#
_cell.length_a   1.000
_cell.length_b   1.000
_cell.length_c   1.000
_cell.angle_alpha   90.00
_cell.angle_beta   90.00
_cell.angle_gamma   90.00
#
_symmetry.space_group_name_H-M   'P 1'
#
loop_
_entity.id
_entity.type
_entity.pdbx_description
1 polymer ?
#
loop_
_entity_poly.entity_id
_entity_poly.type
_entity_poly.pdbx_seq_one_letter_code
_entity_poly.pdbx_strand_id
1 'polypeptide(L)'
;MSFNAAQFEITIDQLKSGLDKLTKKLNELNHKATATANKWYVPHAVGKALMWAVKKVMQVGSWVLNKIGEFLKGAVAPVMMYRDATEWQGKDIRGKASGVAGNTAPEALAAPKHWKGEGADAYTGAVKGQPTAATQIETSSDKIAGALTASAVAGVAFYIALAVFLVQFIAAVIAAIAATGSVVFSWAGAGLMIGETAVGYAVIGAAVAALTAVLAIQAQNMAVVEGEANDNSTFPGGHWPTATA
;
A
#
# COMPACT_ATOMS: atom_id res chain seq x y z
N MET A 1 -4.05 9.08 -10.05
CA MET A 1 -5.12 8.06 -10.00
C MET A 1 -5.90 8.27 -8.72
N SER A 2 -7.23 8.28 -8.77
CA SER A 2 -8.07 8.25 -7.56
C SER A 2 -8.14 6.83 -6.99
N PHE A 3 -8.27 6.70 -5.67
CA PHE A 3 -8.50 5.41 -5.03
C PHE A 3 -9.87 4.86 -5.44
N ASN A 4 -9.93 3.58 -5.82
CA ASN A 4 -11.17 2.89 -6.15
C ASN A 4 -11.26 1.61 -5.32
N ALA A 5 -12.15 1.60 -4.33
CA ALA A 5 -12.34 0.49 -3.40
C ALA A 5 -12.73 -0.81 -4.12
N ALA A 6 -13.62 -0.75 -5.12
CA ALA A 6 -14.04 -1.92 -5.88
C ALA A 6 -12.87 -2.52 -6.69
N GLN A 7 -12.05 -1.67 -7.32
CA GLN A 7 -10.86 -2.12 -8.03
C GLN A 7 -9.85 -2.77 -7.08
N PHE A 8 -9.74 -2.23 -5.86
CA PHE A 8 -8.88 -2.78 -4.83
C PHE A 8 -9.37 -4.17 -4.35
N GLU A 9 -10.66 -4.30 -4.04
CA GLU A 9 -11.27 -5.59 -3.67
C GLU A 9 -11.08 -6.64 -4.76
N ILE A 10 -11.34 -6.30 -6.02
CA ILE A 10 -11.11 -7.19 -7.18
C ILE A 10 -9.64 -7.65 -7.21
N THR A 11 -8.70 -6.74 -6.98
CA THR A 11 -7.26 -7.07 -6.98
C THR A 11 -6.91 -8.04 -5.84
N ILE A 12 -7.47 -7.82 -4.65
CA ILE A 12 -7.27 -8.71 -3.49
C ILE A 12 -7.86 -10.10 -3.75
N ASP A 13 -9.04 -10.18 -4.36
CA ASP A 13 -9.65 -11.47 -4.68
C ASP A 13 -8.91 -12.20 -5.81
N GLN A 14 -8.40 -11.48 -6.80
CA GLN A 14 -7.49 -12.03 -7.81
C GLN A 14 -6.22 -12.59 -7.19
N LEU A 15 -5.64 -11.91 -6.19
CA LEU A 15 -4.48 -12.40 -5.45
C LEU A 15 -4.80 -13.71 -4.72
N LYS A 16 -5.90 -13.77 -3.95
CA LYS A 16 -6.34 -14.98 -3.23
C LYS A 16 -6.53 -16.15 -4.20
N SER A 17 -7.29 -15.94 -5.28
CA SER A 17 -7.52 -16.96 -6.32
C SER A 17 -6.22 -17.39 -6.99
N GLY A 18 -5.30 -16.45 -7.20
CA GLY A 18 -3.96 -16.72 -7.70
C GLY A 18 -3.14 -17.63 -6.78
N LEU A 19 -3.21 -17.45 -5.46
CA LEU A 19 -2.51 -18.30 -4.49
C LEU A 19 -3.02 -19.75 -4.54
N ASP A 20 -4.34 -19.93 -4.64
CA ASP A 20 -4.93 -21.26 -4.80
C ASP A 20 -4.48 -21.92 -6.11
N LYS A 21 -4.48 -21.14 -7.20
CA LYS A 21 -4.02 -21.61 -8.51
C LYS A 21 -2.54 -22.00 -8.49
N LEU A 22 -1.70 -21.19 -7.86
CA LEU A 22 -0.28 -21.48 -7.70
C LEU A 22 -0.06 -22.78 -6.90
N THR A 23 -0.77 -22.94 -5.77
CA THR A 23 -0.71 -24.16 -4.96
C THR A 23 -1.06 -25.40 -5.77
N LYS A 24 -2.17 -25.35 -6.53
CA LYS A 24 -2.57 -26.44 -7.43
C LYS A 24 -1.50 -26.75 -8.48
N LYS A 25 -0.87 -25.74 -9.07
CA LYS A 25 0.17 -25.91 -10.10
C LYS A 25 1.48 -26.45 -9.54
N LEU A 26 1.89 -26.04 -8.35
CA LEU A 26 3.07 -26.62 -7.68
C LEU A 26 2.87 -28.11 -7.38
N ASN A 27 1.67 -28.50 -6.93
CA ASN A 27 1.32 -29.91 -6.72
C ASN A 27 1.32 -30.71 -8.04
N GLU A 28 0.76 -30.15 -9.11
CA GLU A 28 0.79 -30.76 -10.44
C GLU A 28 2.23 -30.95 -10.95
N LEU A 29 3.10 -29.96 -10.76
CA LEU A 29 4.51 -30.03 -11.12
C LEU A 29 5.21 -31.18 -10.39
N ASN A 30 5.03 -31.29 -9.07
CA ASN A 30 5.63 -32.37 -8.28
C ASN A 30 5.16 -33.75 -8.74
N HIS A 31 3.85 -33.89 -9.00
CA HIS A 31 3.28 -35.14 -9.47
C HIS A 31 3.83 -35.54 -10.84
N LYS A 32 3.86 -34.61 -11.81
CA LYS A 32 4.42 -34.89 -13.15
C LYS A 32 5.92 -35.15 -13.10
N ALA A 33 6.68 -34.42 -12.30
CA ALA A 33 8.11 -34.65 -12.13
C ALA A 33 8.41 -36.04 -11.58
N THR A 34 7.67 -36.46 -10.55
CA THR A 34 7.81 -37.79 -9.96
C THR A 34 7.44 -38.87 -10.99
N ALA A 35 6.35 -38.69 -11.72
CA ALA A 35 5.93 -39.62 -12.78
C ALA A 35 6.97 -39.72 -13.90
N THR A 36 7.56 -38.60 -14.34
CA THR A 36 8.61 -38.57 -15.37
C THR A 36 9.92 -39.18 -14.87
N ALA A 37 10.37 -38.84 -13.66
CA ALA A 37 11.59 -39.36 -13.08
C ALA A 37 11.58 -40.88 -12.88
N ASN A 38 10.40 -41.47 -12.68
CA ASN A 38 10.22 -42.92 -12.49
C ASN A 38 10.01 -43.70 -13.80
N LYS A 39 10.07 -43.06 -14.98
CA LYS A 39 9.93 -43.77 -16.25
C LYS A 39 11.20 -44.58 -16.55
N TRP A 40 11.02 -45.80 -17.05
CA TRP A 40 12.10 -46.75 -17.31
C TRP A 40 13.20 -46.22 -18.25
N TYR A 41 12.86 -45.31 -19.16
CA TYR A 41 13.78 -44.74 -20.14
C TYR A 41 14.53 -43.51 -19.65
N VAL A 42 14.25 -43.01 -18.44
CA VAL A 42 14.92 -41.83 -17.86
C VAL A 42 16.14 -42.28 -17.06
N PRO A 43 17.37 -41.87 -17.42
CA PRO A 43 18.55 -42.21 -16.64
C PRO A 43 18.46 -41.69 -15.20
N HIS A 44 18.92 -42.48 -14.22
CA HIS A 44 18.86 -42.12 -12.80
C HIS A 44 19.46 -40.74 -12.48
N ALA A 45 20.57 -40.36 -13.12
CA ALA A 45 21.19 -39.05 -12.95
C ALA A 45 20.27 -37.91 -13.40
N VAL A 46 19.54 -38.10 -14.51
CA VAL A 46 18.58 -37.13 -15.06
C VAL A 46 17.35 -37.04 -14.16
N GLY A 47 16.81 -38.18 -13.69
CA GLY A 47 15.70 -38.20 -12.74
C GLY A 47 16.03 -37.48 -11.42
N LYS A 48 17.24 -37.66 -10.90
CA LYS A 48 17.71 -36.97 -9.68
C LYS A 48 17.85 -35.46 -9.90
N ALA A 49 18.40 -35.03 -11.04
CA ALA A 49 18.52 -33.62 -11.39
C ALA A 49 17.15 -32.95 -11.56
N LEU A 50 16.18 -33.62 -12.20
CA LEU A 50 14.80 -33.16 -12.33
C LEU A 50 14.14 -32.96 -10.97
N MET A 51 14.21 -33.96 -10.08
CA MET A 51 13.63 -33.87 -8.74
C MET A 51 14.30 -32.77 -7.90
N TRP A 52 15.61 -32.55 -8.07
CA TRP A 52 16.30 -31.43 -7.44
C TRP A 52 15.75 -30.07 -7.92
N ALA A 53 15.59 -29.88 -9.23
CA ALA A 53 15.07 -28.65 -9.81
C ALA A 53 13.63 -28.39 -9.35
N VAL A 54 12.77 -29.41 -9.38
CA VAL A 54 11.38 -29.32 -8.93
C VAL A 54 11.29 -28.98 -7.45
N LYS A 55 12.14 -29.59 -6.60
CA LYS A 55 12.22 -29.24 -5.17
C LYS A 55 12.59 -27.77 -4.97
N LYS A 56 13.48 -27.21 -5.79
CA LYS A 56 13.81 -25.77 -5.75
C LYS A 56 12.64 -24.89 -6.16
N VAL A 57 11.91 -25.24 -7.22
CA VAL A 57 10.69 -24.53 -7.62
C VAL A 57 9.63 -24.59 -6.52
N MET A 58 9.42 -25.74 -5.88
CA MET A 58 8.50 -25.88 -4.75
C MET A 58 8.92 -25.03 -3.54
N GLN A 59 10.22 -24.97 -3.23
CA GLN A 59 10.75 -24.14 -2.16
C GLN A 59 10.45 -22.65 -2.41
N VAL A 60 10.74 -22.17 -3.62
CA VAL A 60 10.44 -20.78 -4.03
C VAL A 60 8.93 -20.54 -4.04
N GLY A 61 8.14 -21.46 -4.59
CA GLY A 61 6.69 -21.35 -4.64
C GLY A 61 6.04 -21.30 -3.26
N SER A 62 6.49 -22.12 -2.32
CA SER A 62 6.05 -22.07 -0.91
C SER A 62 6.43 -20.74 -0.24
N TRP A 63 7.65 -20.24 -0.49
CA TRP A 63 8.07 -18.93 -0.01
C TRP A 63 7.19 -17.79 -0.57
N VAL A 64 6.87 -17.81 -1.87
CA VAL A 64 5.96 -16.86 -2.51
C VAL A 64 4.57 -16.93 -1.89
N LEU A 65 3.99 -18.13 -1.74
CA LEU A 65 2.68 -18.33 -1.13
C LEU A 65 2.61 -17.74 0.28
N ASN A 66 3.61 -18.03 1.11
CA ASN A 66 3.68 -17.53 2.47
C ASN A 66 3.83 -16.00 2.50
N LYS A 67 4.70 -15.43 1.66
CA LYS A 67 4.94 -13.98 1.64
C LYS A 67 3.73 -13.18 1.17
N ILE A 68 3.09 -13.59 0.07
CA ILE A 68 1.87 -12.93 -0.38
C ILE A 68 0.75 -13.12 0.65
N GLY A 69 0.63 -14.30 1.26
CA GLY A 69 -0.32 -14.55 2.36
C GLY A 69 -0.08 -13.64 3.57
N GLU A 70 1.17 -13.38 3.94
CA GLU A 70 1.54 -12.41 4.98
C GLU A 70 1.12 -11.00 4.59
N PHE A 71 1.41 -10.56 3.35
CA PHE A 71 1.02 -9.23 2.89
C PHE A 71 -0.50 -9.03 2.86
N LEU A 72 -1.27 -10.05 2.47
CA LEU A 72 -2.73 -9.99 2.46
C LEU A 72 -3.36 -9.74 3.84
N LYS A 73 -2.66 -10.03 4.95
CA LYS A 73 -3.14 -9.68 6.31
C LYS A 73 -3.29 -8.16 6.49
N GLY A 74 -2.48 -7.38 5.79
CA GLY A 74 -2.50 -5.91 5.81
C GLY A 74 -3.37 -5.27 4.73
N ALA A 75 -4.16 -6.06 3.98
CA ALA A 75 -4.92 -5.55 2.84
C ALA A 75 -5.97 -4.48 3.22
N VAL A 76 -6.42 -4.44 4.47
CA VAL A 76 -7.39 -3.41 4.91
C VAL A 76 -6.77 -2.02 5.05
N ALA A 77 -5.43 -1.91 5.19
CA ALA A 77 -4.78 -0.65 5.52
C ALA A 77 -5.00 0.47 4.48
N PRO A 78 -4.87 0.24 3.16
CA PRO A 78 -5.14 1.27 2.16
C PRO A 78 -6.59 1.79 2.20
N VAL A 79 -7.56 0.93 2.48
CA VAL A 79 -8.97 1.31 2.60
C VAL A 79 -9.17 2.22 3.81
N MET A 80 -8.58 1.86 4.95
CA MET A 80 -8.65 2.66 6.18
C MET A 80 -7.98 4.03 5.99
N MET A 81 -6.79 4.06 5.39
CA MET A 81 -6.09 5.31 5.07
C MET A 81 -6.95 6.23 4.18
N TYR A 82 -7.60 5.67 3.16
CA TYR A 82 -8.48 6.47 2.30
C TYR A 82 -9.71 6.99 3.05
N ARG A 83 -10.36 6.14 3.85
CA ARG A 83 -11.50 6.55 4.68
C ARG A 83 -11.11 7.68 5.63
N ASP A 84 -10.02 7.50 6.37
CA ASP A 84 -9.55 8.49 7.33
C ASP A 84 -9.19 9.80 6.61
N ALA A 85 -8.60 9.74 5.41
CA ALA A 85 -8.36 10.93 4.58
C ALA A 85 -9.66 11.68 4.26
N THR A 86 -10.74 10.97 3.90
CA THR A 86 -12.03 11.60 3.62
C THR A 86 -12.69 12.20 4.86
N GLU A 87 -12.44 11.64 6.04
CA GLU A 87 -12.90 12.19 7.32
C GLU A 87 -12.17 13.50 7.67
N TRP A 88 -10.83 13.51 7.52
CA TRP A 88 -9.99 14.70 7.72
C TRP A 88 -10.39 15.84 6.77
N GLN A 89 -10.62 15.56 5.49
CA GLN A 89 -11.12 16.55 4.52
C GLN A 89 -12.61 16.86 4.66
N GLY A 90 -13.34 16.06 5.44
CA GLY A 90 -14.78 16.10 5.52
C GLY A 90 -15.33 17.30 6.28
N LYS A 91 -16.65 17.35 6.33
CA LYS A 91 -17.40 18.40 7.04
C LYS A 91 -17.08 18.44 8.53
N ASP A 92 -16.72 17.30 9.12
CA ASP A 92 -16.59 17.16 10.56
C ASP A 92 -15.31 17.71 11.15
N ILE A 93 -14.21 17.72 10.40
CA ILE A 93 -12.92 18.22 10.85
C ILE A 93 -12.60 19.52 10.11
N ARG A 94 -12.16 19.42 8.84
CA ARG A 94 -11.87 20.58 8.00
C ARG A 94 -13.04 21.56 7.92
N GLY A 95 -14.25 21.05 7.66
CA GLY A 95 -15.43 21.90 7.53
C GLY A 95 -15.78 22.70 8.79
N LYS A 96 -15.64 22.10 9.98
CA LYS A 96 -15.84 22.81 11.25
C LYS A 96 -14.75 23.83 11.51
N ALA A 97 -13.48 23.49 11.26
CA ALA A 97 -12.36 24.41 11.41
C ALA A 97 -12.52 25.64 10.51
N SER A 98 -12.82 25.43 9.23
CA SER A 98 -13.08 26.50 8.26
C SER A 98 -14.28 27.36 8.67
N GLY A 99 -15.34 26.74 9.20
CA GLY A 99 -16.50 27.45 9.74
C GLY A 99 -16.15 28.35 10.94
N VAL A 100 -15.30 27.88 11.86
CA VAL A 100 -14.79 28.71 12.97
C VAL A 100 -13.94 29.85 12.44
N ALA A 101 -13.04 29.58 11.49
CA ALA A 101 -12.21 30.62 10.88
C ALA A 101 -13.06 31.72 10.24
N GLY A 102 -14.07 31.35 9.45
CA GLY A 102 -14.99 32.30 8.82
C GLY A 102 -15.84 33.09 9.82
N ASN A 103 -16.34 32.44 10.88
CA ASN A 103 -17.21 33.08 11.87
C ASN A 103 -16.46 34.00 12.85
N THR A 104 -15.17 33.75 13.07
CA THR A 104 -14.30 34.54 13.97
C THR A 104 -13.43 35.56 13.22
N ALA A 105 -13.55 35.61 11.89
CA ALA A 105 -12.88 36.60 11.06
C ALA A 105 -13.34 38.03 11.44
N PRO A 106 -12.44 39.03 11.43
CA PRO A 106 -12.77 40.40 11.83
C PRO A 106 -13.99 41.00 11.11
N GLU A 107 -14.20 40.63 9.85
CA GLU A 107 -15.28 41.13 9.00
C GLU A 107 -16.65 40.50 9.37
N ALA A 108 -16.62 39.28 9.91
CA ALA A 108 -17.79 38.53 10.35
C ALA A 108 -18.26 38.94 11.75
N LEU A 109 -17.38 39.54 12.57
CA LEU A 109 -17.72 39.98 13.92
C LEU A 109 -18.78 41.10 13.89
N ALA A 110 -19.87 40.89 14.63
CA ALA A 110 -20.89 41.93 14.84
C ALA A 110 -20.49 42.93 15.94
N ALA A 111 -19.61 42.54 16.86
CA ALA A 111 -19.16 43.37 17.98
C ALA A 111 -18.61 44.74 17.52
N PRO A 112 -17.69 44.84 16.54
CA PRO A 112 -17.20 46.13 16.05
C PRO A 112 -18.29 47.04 15.47
N LYS A 113 -19.45 46.51 15.05
CA LYS A 113 -20.54 47.27 14.43
C LYS A 113 -21.47 47.91 15.46
N HIS A 114 -21.63 47.30 16.63
CA HIS A 114 -22.63 47.69 17.63
C HIS A 114 -22.07 47.97 19.03
N TRP A 115 -20.81 47.60 19.30
CA TRP A 115 -20.14 47.77 20.58
C TRP A 115 -18.81 48.50 20.39
N LYS A 116 -18.59 49.56 21.18
CA LYS A 116 -17.43 50.46 21.11
C LYS A 116 -16.87 50.73 22.51
N GLY A 117 -15.61 51.18 22.56
CA GLY A 117 -14.88 51.50 23.79
C GLY A 117 -13.83 50.44 24.14
N GLU A 118 -13.08 50.68 25.21
CA GLU A 118 -11.92 49.86 25.61
C GLU A 118 -12.24 48.36 25.74
N GLY A 119 -13.43 48.01 26.25
CA GLY A 119 -13.87 46.62 26.34
C GLY A 119 -14.07 45.95 24.98
N ALA A 120 -14.59 46.68 23.99
CA ALA A 120 -14.76 46.18 22.63
C ALA A 120 -13.40 46.00 21.94
N ASP A 121 -12.47 46.93 22.17
CA ASP A 121 -11.10 46.86 21.64
C ASP A 121 -10.33 45.69 22.27
N ALA A 122 -10.47 45.47 23.59
CA ALA A 122 -9.88 44.33 24.29
C ALA A 122 -10.42 42.99 23.77
N TYR A 123 -11.75 42.86 23.61
CA TYR A 123 -12.37 41.66 23.06
C TYR A 123 -11.92 41.37 21.63
N THR A 124 -11.98 42.36 20.75
CA THR A 124 -11.59 42.19 19.34
C THR A 124 -10.09 41.90 19.20
N GLY A 125 -9.26 42.47 20.08
CA GLY A 125 -7.85 42.13 20.21
C GLY A 125 -7.62 40.67 20.62
N ALA A 126 -8.34 40.19 21.64
CA ALA A 126 -8.22 38.81 22.14
C ALA A 126 -8.70 37.76 21.11
N VAL A 127 -9.80 38.02 20.39
CA VAL A 127 -10.36 37.09 19.40
C VAL A 127 -9.51 36.98 18.13
N LYS A 128 -8.64 37.94 17.84
CA LYS A 128 -7.84 38.00 16.60
C LYS A 128 -7.01 36.74 16.32
N GLY A 129 -6.60 36.00 17.36
CA GLY A 129 -5.84 34.75 17.21
C GLY A 129 -6.67 33.54 16.76
N GLN A 130 -7.99 33.55 17.01
CA GLN A 130 -8.88 32.42 16.74
C GLN A 130 -9.01 32.05 15.26
N PRO A 131 -9.22 32.99 14.31
CA PRO A 131 -9.31 32.63 12.89
C PRO A 131 -7.99 32.04 12.37
N THR A 132 -6.84 32.51 12.87
CA THR A 132 -5.52 31.97 12.51
C THR A 132 -5.34 30.53 13.01
N ALA A 133 -5.68 30.26 14.28
CA ALA A 133 -5.61 28.91 14.85
C ALA A 133 -6.58 27.94 14.14
N ALA A 134 -7.78 28.39 13.81
CA ALA A 134 -8.75 27.61 13.06
C ALA A 134 -8.27 27.30 11.62
N THR A 135 -7.65 28.29 10.96
CA THR A 135 -7.03 28.12 9.62
C THR A 135 -5.85 27.15 9.66
N GLN A 136 -5.11 27.09 10.79
CA GLN A 136 -4.06 26.10 10.96
C GLN A 136 -4.63 24.68 11.00
N ILE A 137 -5.71 24.43 11.77
CA ILE A 137 -6.37 23.12 11.79
C ILE A 137 -6.86 22.74 10.39
N GLU A 138 -7.46 23.70 9.68
CA GLU A 138 -7.90 23.54 8.30
C GLU A 138 -6.72 23.08 7.40
N THR A 139 -5.58 23.76 7.49
CA THR A 139 -4.37 23.46 6.71
C THR A 139 -3.76 22.11 7.07
N SER A 140 -3.63 21.80 8.36
CA SER A 140 -3.11 20.52 8.83
C SER A 140 -4.03 19.36 8.42
N SER A 141 -5.35 19.58 8.43
CA SER A 141 -6.32 18.60 7.94
C SER A 141 -6.12 18.27 6.46
N ASP A 142 -5.85 19.28 5.62
CA ASP A 142 -5.56 19.07 4.19
C ASP A 142 -4.30 18.24 3.98
N LYS A 143 -3.24 18.56 4.72
CA LYS A 143 -1.95 17.88 4.60
C LYS A 143 -2.04 16.43 5.09
N ILE A 144 -2.71 16.18 6.22
CA ILE A 144 -2.94 14.84 6.75
C ILE A 144 -3.77 14.01 5.75
N ALA A 145 -4.88 14.56 5.25
CA ALA A 145 -5.71 13.89 4.25
C ALA A 145 -4.94 13.60 2.95
N GLY A 146 -4.10 14.54 2.50
CA GLY A 146 -3.23 14.36 1.34
C GLY A 146 -2.23 13.21 1.54
N ALA A 147 -1.55 13.18 2.70
CA ALA A 147 -0.60 12.14 3.07
C ALA A 147 -1.25 10.75 3.18
N LEU A 148 -2.44 10.67 3.78
CA LEU A 148 -3.22 9.44 3.89
C LEU A 148 -3.70 8.95 2.51
N THR A 149 -4.18 9.86 1.66
CA THR A 149 -4.60 9.53 0.28
C THR A 149 -3.43 9.02 -0.55
N ALA A 150 -2.27 9.68 -0.48
CA ALA A 150 -1.06 9.23 -1.17
C ALA A 150 -0.62 7.84 -0.70
N SER A 151 -0.70 7.58 0.61
CA SER A 151 -0.38 6.28 1.19
C SER A 151 -1.35 5.18 0.75
N ALA A 152 -2.65 5.49 0.67
CA ALA A 152 -3.67 4.57 0.15
C ALA A 152 -3.41 4.21 -1.32
N VAL A 153 -3.13 5.21 -2.17
CA VAL A 153 -2.82 4.99 -3.59
C VAL A 153 -1.54 4.15 -3.77
N ALA A 154 -0.49 4.45 -3.00
CA ALA A 154 0.74 3.66 -3.00
C ALA A 154 0.47 2.20 -2.57
N GLY A 155 -0.38 2.00 -1.57
CA GLY A 155 -0.85 0.68 -1.16
C GLY A 155 -1.56 -0.08 -2.28
N VAL A 156 -2.50 0.56 -2.99
CA VAL A 156 -3.18 -0.07 -4.15
C VAL A 156 -2.17 -0.47 -5.22
N ALA A 157 -1.23 0.42 -5.58
CA ALA A 157 -0.20 0.13 -6.57
C ALA A 157 0.67 -1.08 -6.18
N PHE A 158 1.00 -1.22 -4.89
CA PHE A 158 1.71 -2.39 -4.36
C PHE A 158 0.94 -3.69 -4.61
N TYR A 159 -0.35 -3.76 -4.27
CA TYR A 159 -1.14 -4.98 -4.47
C TYR A 159 -1.36 -5.31 -5.95
N ILE A 160 -1.49 -4.30 -6.83
CA ILE A 160 -1.52 -4.52 -8.28
C ILE A 160 -0.20 -5.14 -8.76
N ALA A 161 0.95 -4.62 -8.30
CA ALA A 161 2.25 -5.17 -8.64
C ALA A 161 2.41 -6.62 -8.15
N LEU A 162 1.94 -6.94 -6.95
CA LEU A 162 1.89 -8.31 -6.45
C LEU A 162 1.02 -9.22 -7.31
N ALA A 163 -0.13 -8.74 -7.79
CA ALA A 163 -1.02 -9.52 -8.65
C ALA A 163 -0.35 -9.85 -10.00
N VAL A 164 0.31 -8.85 -10.61
CA VAL A 164 1.09 -9.03 -11.84
C VAL A 164 2.23 -10.04 -11.64
N PHE A 165 2.98 -9.89 -10.54
CA PHE A 165 4.03 -10.83 -10.15
C PHE A 165 3.50 -12.26 -10.07
N LEU A 166 2.38 -12.46 -9.39
CA LEU A 166 1.79 -13.78 -9.17
C LEU A 166 1.33 -14.43 -10.49
N VAL A 167 0.73 -13.65 -11.39
CA VAL A 167 0.34 -14.12 -12.73
C VAL A 167 1.56 -14.60 -13.53
N GLN A 168 2.63 -13.81 -13.56
CA GLN A 168 3.86 -14.17 -14.27
C GLN A 168 4.53 -15.42 -13.66
N PHE A 169 4.54 -15.52 -12.33
CA PHE A 169 5.09 -16.68 -11.64
C PHE A 169 4.28 -17.96 -11.94
N ILE A 170 2.94 -17.89 -11.94
CA ILE A 170 2.08 -19.01 -12.33
C ILE A 170 2.36 -19.44 -13.78
N ALA A 171 2.55 -18.50 -14.70
CA ALA A 171 2.89 -18.81 -16.08
C ALA A 171 4.23 -19.57 -16.20
N ALA A 172 5.25 -19.16 -15.45
CA ALA A 172 6.53 -19.86 -15.38
C ALA A 172 6.38 -21.29 -14.82
N VAL A 173 5.56 -21.49 -13.77
CA VAL A 173 5.28 -22.84 -13.26
C VAL A 173 4.54 -23.70 -14.31
N ILE A 174 3.62 -23.13 -15.09
CA ILE A 174 2.95 -23.84 -16.19
C ILE A 174 3.95 -24.25 -17.29
N ALA A 175 4.89 -23.37 -17.64
CA ALA A 175 5.96 -23.69 -18.59
C ALA A 175 6.84 -24.84 -18.07
N ALA A 176 7.22 -24.81 -16.78
CA ALA A 176 7.98 -25.88 -16.14
C ALA A 176 7.22 -27.23 -16.14
N ILE A 177 5.91 -27.21 -15.92
CA ILE A 177 5.03 -28.40 -16.02
C ILE A 177 5.07 -28.96 -17.43
N ALA A 178 4.98 -28.10 -18.46
CA ALA A 178 5.02 -28.52 -19.86
C ALA A 178 6.39 -29.11 -20.24
N ALA A 179 7.48 -28.46 -19.82
CA ALA A 179 8.84 -28.95 -20.02
C ALA A 179 9.11 -30.30 -19.33
N THR A 180 8.52 -30.52 -18.15
CA THR A 180 8.63 -31.81 -17.44
C THR A 180 7.89 -32.95 -18.15
N GLY A 181 6.89 -32.61 -18.99
CA GLY A 181 6.14 -33.57 -19.79
C GLY A 181 6.80 -33.94 -21.12
N SER A 182 7.66 -33.07 -21.67
CA SER A 182 8.38 -33.36 -22.90
C SER A 182 9.63 -34.20 -22.61
N VAL A 183 9.81 -35.29 -23.38
CA VAL A 183 10.84 -36.33 -23.17
C VAL A 183 12.28 -35.84 -23.40
N VAL A 184 12.48 -34.56 -23.71
CA VAL A 184 13.76 -33.99 -24.13
C VAL A 184 14.51 -33.41 -22.92
N PHE A 185 14.94 -34.27 -22.00
CA PHE A 185 15.85 -33.88 -20.92
C PHE A 185 17.32 -34.11 -21.31
N SER A 186 17.87 -33.18 -22.09
CA SER A 186 19.31 -32.93 -22.09
C SER A 186 19.67 -31.98 -20.92
N TRP A 187 20.96 -31.90 -20.54
CA TRP A 187 21.46 -30.92 -19.56
C TRP A 187 21.06 -29.47 -19.93
N ALA A 188 20.84 -29.19 -21.22
CA ALA A 188 20.32 -27.92 -21.72
C ALA A 188 18.84 -27.66 -21.34
N GLY A 189 17.99 -28.69 -21.26
CA GLY A 189 16.60 -28.55 -20.79
C GLY A 189 16.49 -28.28 -19.29
N ALA A 190 17.36 -28.89 -18.49
CA ALA A 190 17.54 -28.53 -17.07
C ALA A 190 18.11 -27.10 -16.92
N GLY A 191 19.01 -26.69 -17.83
CA GLY A 191 19.53 -25.33 -17.94
C GLY A 191 18.47 -24.30 -18.33
N LEU A 192 17.45 -24.65 -19.13
CA LEU A 192 16.31 -23.77 -19.45
C LEU A 192 15.35 -23.60 -18.26
N MET A 193 15.11 -24.67 -17.48
CA MET A 193 14.34 -24.57 -16.22
C MET A 193 15.05 -23.69 -15.18
N ILE A 194 16.39 -23.66 -15.19
CA ILE A 194 17.19 -22.73 -14.38
C ILE A 194 17.27 -21.36 -15.07
N GLY A 195 17.31 -21.28 -16.41
CA GLY A 195 17.34 -20.03 -17.17
C GLY A 195 16.06 -19.21 -17.03
N GLU A 196 14.89 -19.85 -16.90
CA GLU A 196 13.63 -19.17 -16.57
C GLU A 196 13.62 -18.59 -15.14
N THR A 197 14.55 -18.98 -14.25
CA THR A 197 14.72 -18.27 -12.97
C THR A 197 15.25 -16.84 -13.15
N ALA A 198 15.86 -16.50 -14.29
CA ALA A 198 16.24 -15.13 -14.64
C ALA A 198 15.03 -14.19 -14.76
N VAL A 199 13.89 -14.70 -15.25
CA VAL A 199 12.61 -13.95 -15.24
C VAL A 199 12.18 -13.72 -13.80
N GLY A 200 12.37 -14.70 -12.92
CA GLY A 200 12.16 -14.57 -11.48
C GLY A 200 12.99 -13.44 -10.85
N TYR A 201 14.28 -13.31 -11.17
CA TYR A 201 15.13 -12.25 -10.60
C TYR A 201 14.72 -10.84 -11.05
N ALA A 202 14.40 -10.64 -12.33
CA ALA A 202 13.96 -9.34 -12.84
C ALA A 202 12.61 -8.93 -12.24
N VAL A 203 11.69 -9.88 -12.10
CA VAL A 203 10.33 -9.66 -11.60
C VAL A 203 10.31 -9.50 -10.07
N ILE A 204 11.16 -10.22 -9.33
CA ILE A 204 11.44 -9.98 -7.91
C ILE A 204 12.09 -8.60 -7.72
N GLY A 205 13.06 -8.23 -8.57
CA GLY A 205 13.71 -6.93 -8.53
C GLY A 205 12.72 -5.77 -8.73
N ALA A 206 11.80 -5.90 -9.68
CA ALA A 206 10.72 -4.94 -9.90
C ALA A 206 9.77 -4.86 -8.70
N ALA A 207 9.39 -5.99 -8.10
CA ALA A 207 8.54 -6.03 -6.92
C ALA A 207 9.21 -5.41 -5.68
N VAL A 208 10.51 -5.66 -5.47
CA VAL A 208 11.31 -5.05 -4.40
C VAL A 208 11.48 -3.55 -4.61
N ALA A 209 11.71 -3.10 -5.85
CA ALA A 209 11.78 -1.69 -6.19
C ALA A 209 10.44 -0.98 -5.95
N ALA A 210 9.33 -1.60 -6.36
CA ALA A 210 7.98 -1.10 -6.11
C ALA A 210 7.66 -1.03 -4.60
N LEU A 211 8.00 -2.07 -3.84
CA LEU A 211 7.85 -2.07 -2.38
C LEU A 211 8.69 -0.97 -1.73
N THR A 212 9.95 -0.82 -2.13
CA THR A 212 10.84 0.23 -1.60
C THR A 212 10.28 1.62 -1.89
N ALA A 213 9.75 1.85 -3.10
CA ALA A 213 9.13 3.11 -3.47
C ALA A 213 7.89 3.40 -2.60
N VAL A 214 7.05 2.39 -2.34
CA VAL A 214 5.87 2.53 -1.49
C VAL A 214 6.26 2.83 -0.04
N LEU A 215 7.27 2.12 0.49
CA LEU A 215 7.79 2.37 1.84
C LEU A 215 8.39 3.77 1.97
N ALA A 216 9.10 4.26 0.96
CA ALA A 216 9.65 5.61 0.95
C ALA A 216 8.53 6.68 0.98
N ILE A 217 7.47 6.49 0.17
CA ILE A 217 6.30 7.37 0.17
C ILE A 217 5.61 7.34 1.54
N GLN A 218 5.42 6.16 2.13
CA GLN A 218 4.80 6.03 3.45
C GLN A 218 5.64 6.69 4.55
N ALA A 219 6.96 6.53 4.54
CA ALA A 219 7.85 7.18 5.49
C ALA A 219 7.79 8.72 5.37
N GLN A 220 7.79 9.24 4.15
CA GLN A 220 7.62 10.67 3.90
C GLN A 220 6.26 11.19 4.42
N ASN A 221 5.18 10.47 4.13
CA ASN A 221 3.84 10.83 4.57
C ASN A 221 3.69 10.76 6.10
N MET A 222 4.34 9.80 6.75
CA MET A 222 4.37 9.71 8.21
C MET A 222 5.08 10.91 8.82
N ALA A 223 6.21 11.34 8.25
CA ALA A 223 6.91 12.55 8.70
C ALA A 223 6.06 13.82 8.51
N VAL A 224 5.25 13.90 7.45
CA VAL A 224 4.29 15.01 7.25
C VAL A 224 3.23 15.00 8.35
N VAL A 225 2.60 13.85 8.62
CA VAL A 225 1.57 13.74 9.66
C VAL A 225 2.15 14.07 11.04
N GLU A 226 3.35 13.58 11.35
CA GLU A 226 4.04 13.89 12.61
C GLU A 226 4.43 15.37 12.71
N GLY A 227 4.87 15.98 11.61
CA GLY A 227 5.16 17.41 11.56
C GLY A 227 3.93 18.26 11.84
N GLU A 228 2.80 17.95 11.21
CA GLU A 228 1.53 18.66 11.44
C GLU A 228 0.96 18.41 12.85
N ALA A 229 1.12 17.20 13.39
CA ALA A 229 0.68 16.89 14.75
C ALA A 229 1.46 17.66 15.83
N ASN A 230 2.69 18.09 15.52
CA ASN A 230 3.54 18.85 16.43
C ASN A 230 3.56 20.37 16.13
N ASP A 231 2.85 20.83 15.10
CA ASP A 231 2.82 22.26 14.74
C ASP A 231 1.90 23.05 15.69
N ASN A 232 2.52 23.63 16.71
CA ASN A 232 1.87 24.50 17.69
C ASN A 232 2.07 26.00 17.40
N SER A 233 2.51 26.38 16.20
CA SER A 233 2.89 27.76 15.88
C SER A 233 1.77 28.79 16.06
N THR A 234 0.51 28.36 15.97
CA THR A 234 -0.68 29.21 16.13
C THR A 234 -1.44 28.97 17.44
N PHE A 235 -0.89 28.13 18.33
CA PHE A 235 -1.48 27.75 19.61
C PHE A 235 -0.59 28.22 20.77
N PRO A 236 -0.81 29.44 21.31
CA PRO A 236 -0.01 29.99 22.39
C PRO A 236 0.06 29.04 23.60
N GLY A 237 1.28 28.66 23.98
CA GLY A 237 1.50 27.69 25.07
C GLY A 237 0.92 26.29 24.81
N GLY A 238 0.63 25.93 23.55
CA GLY A 238 -0.03 24.68 23.18
C GLY A 238 -1.54 24.67 23.42
N HIS A 239 -2.15 25.83 23.67
CA HIS A 239 -3.59 25.95 23.94
C HIS A 239 -4.28 26.77 22.85
N TRP A 240 -5.60 26.58 22.76
CA TRP A 240 -6.44 27.43 21.92
C TRP A 240 -6.33 28.91 22.37
N PRO A 241 -6.22 29.88 21.44
CA PRO A 241 -6.17 31.30 21.80
C PRO A 241 -7.39 31.73 22.64
N THR A 242 -7.14 32.34 23.79
CA THR A 242 -8.19 32.79 24.71
C THR A 242 -8.97 33.98 24.12
N ALA A 243 -10.30 33.92 24.18
CA ALA A 243 -11.19 34.98 23.69
C ALA A 243 -11.28 36.19 24.65
N THR A 244 -10.62 36.10 25.79
CA THR A 244 -10.67 37.07 26.89
C THR A 244 -9.26 37.39 27.36
N ALA A 245 -9.03 38.65 27.71
CA ALA A 245 -7.82 39.13 28.38
C ALA A 245 -7.90 38.87 29.89
#